data_AF-A0A965NDA3-F1
#
_entry.id   AF-A0A965NDA3-F1
#
_cell.length_a   1.000
_cell.length_b   1.000
_cell.length_c   1.000
_cell.angle_alpha   90.00
_cell.angle_beta   90.00
_cell.angle_gamma   90.00
#
_symmetry.space_group_name_H-M   'P 1'
#
loop_
_entity.id
_entity.type
_entity.pdbx_description
1 polymer ?
#
loop_
_entity_poly.entity_id
_entity_poly.type
_entity_poly.pdbx_seq_one_letter_code
_entity_poly.pdbx_strand_id
1 'polypeptide(L)' 'MNNPKLAKNSHLPQVLQGLRLPVIAAPMFIVSYPELVKAQCMSGIVGSFPALNARPAELLD' A
#
# COMPACT_ATOMS: atom_id res chain seq x y z
N MET A 1 -9.94 -2.53 -25.29
CA MET A 1 -8.54 -2.19 -24.99
C MET A 1 -8.46 -2.06 -23.48
N ASN A 2 -8.02 -3.00 -22.63
CA ASN A 2 -7.07 -4.10 -22.74
C ASN A 2 -7.49 -5.27 -21.81
N ASN A 3 -7.68 -6.45 -22.42
CA ASN A 3 -7.63 -7.86 -21.96
C ASN A 3 -8.03 -8.26 -20.49
N PRO A 4 -9.04 -9.14 -20.28
CA PRO A 4 -9.59 -9.54 -18.97
C PRO A 4 -8.83 -10.65 -18.22
N LYS A 5 -7.50 -10.72 -18.36
CA LYS A 5 -6.63 -11.77 -17.76
C LYS A 5 -5.36 -11.19 -17.11
N LEU A 6 -5.48 -10.12 -16.33
CA LEU A 6 -4.38 -9.69 -15.47
C LEU A 6 -4.18 -10.78 -14.39
N ALA A 7 -3.11 -11.56 -14.54
CA ALA A 7 -2.60 -12.61 -13.65
C ALA A 7 -3.42 -12.86 -12.37
N LYS A 8 -4.42 -13.76 -12.43
CA LYS A 8 -5.14 -14.21 -11.23
C LYS A 8 -4.18 -15.01 -10.36
N ASN A 9 -3.52 -14.34 -9.43
CA ASN A 9 -2.79 -14.96 -8.34
C ASN A 9 -3.80 -15.58 -7.37
N SER A 10 -4.27 -16.80 -7.67
CA SER A 10 -5.36 -17.50 -6.95
C SER A 10 -5.11 -17.67 -5.45
N HIS A 11 -3.86 -17.61 -5.00
CA HIS A 11 -3.46 -17.65 -3.60
C HIS A 11 -3.54 -16.30 -2.85
N LEU A 12 -3.80 -15.17 -3.54
CA LEU A 12 -3.88 -13.85 -2.91
C LEU A 12 -5.34 -13.41 -2.72
N PRO A 13 -5.67 -12.79 -1.56
CA PRO A 13 -6.96 -12.13 -1.35
C PRO A 13 -7.27 -11.12 -2.46
N GLN A 14 -8.56 -10.97 -2.82
CA GLN A 14 -9.01 -10.09 -3.90
C GLN A 14 -8.47 -8.65 -3.77
N VAL A 15 -8.40 -8.12 -2.54
CA VAL A 15 -7.89 -6.77 -2.27
C VAL A 15 -6.41 -6.57 -2.64
N LEU A 16 -5.63 -7.64 -2.74
CA LEU A 16 -4.19 -7.58 -3.07
C LEU A 16 -3.89 -7.94 -4.53
N GLN A 17 -4.89 -8.34 -5.33
CA GLN A 17 -4.68 -8.83 -6.70
C GLN A 17 -4.33 -7.72 -7.71
N GLY A 18 -4.48 -6.44 -7.35
CA GLY A 18 -4.15 -5.28 -8.20
C GLY A 18 -2.78 -4.66 -7.99
N LEU A 19 -1.96 -5.21 -7.08
CA LEU A 19 -0.63 -4.68 -6.77
C LEU A 19 0.36 -5.00 -7.91
N ARG A 20 1.27 -4.07 -8.19
CA ARG A 20 2.40 -4.28 -9.12
C ARG A 20 3.36 -5.34 -8.58
N LEU A 21 3.58 -5.32 -7.28
CA LEU A 21 4.34 -6.32 -6.55
C LEU A 21 3.58 -6.60 -5.24
N PRO A 22 3.18 -7.86 -4.94
CA PRO A 22 2.35 -8.18 -3.79
C PRO A 22 3.20 -8.24 -2.50
N VAL A 23 3.73 -7.08 -2.11
CA VAL A 23 4.55 -6.89 -0.91
C VAL A 23 3.97 -5.79 -0.03
N ILE A 24 4.29 -5.88 1.26
CA ILE A 24 3.94 -4.88 2.27
C ILE A 24 5.23 -4.26 2.78
N ALA A 25 5.33 -2.94 2.72
CA ALA A 25 6.45 -2.23 3.33
C ALA A 25 6.38 -2.35 4.85
N ALA A 26 7.48 -2.72 5.50
CA ALA A 26 7.53 -2.81 6.97
C ALA A 26 7.38 -1.42 7.61
N PRO A 27 6.64 -1.29 8.73
CA PRO A 27 6.47 0.00 9.40
C PRO A 27 7.74 0.37 10.18
N MET A 28 8.30 1.55 9.90
CA MET A 28 9.54 2.04 10.51
C MET A 28 9.30 3.40 11.19
N PHE A 29 9.65 3.53 12.46
CA PHE A 29 9.34 4.73 13.26
C PHE A 29 9.98 6.02 12.72
N ILE A 30 11.24 5.96 12.29
CA ILE A 30 11.98 7.16 11.85
C ILE A 30 11.88 7.43 10.34
N VAL A 31 11.21 6.54 9.57
CA VAL A 31 11.20 6.59 8.09
C VAL A 31 9.78 6.59 7.52
N SER A 32 8.88 5.76 8.05
CA SER A 32 7.54 5.57 7.50
C SER A 32 6.60 6.71 7.90
N TYR A 33 6.64 7.80 7.14
CA TYR A 33 5.71 8.94 7.24
C TYR A 33 4.71 8.94 6.07
N PRO A 34 3.61 9.73 6.14
CA PRO A 34 2.55 9.73 5.13
C PRO A 34 3.02 9.91 3.68
N GLU A 35 4.03 10.76 3.44
CA GLU A 35 4.56 10.98 2.08
C GLU A 35 5.19 9.73 1.47
N LEU A 36 5.96 8.98 2.27
CA LEU A 36 6.56 7.72 1.82
C LEU A 36 5.47 6.68 1.54
N VAL A 37 4.50 6.57 2.45
CA VAL A 37 3.39 5.60 2.34
C VAL A 37 2.55 5.90 1.11
N LYS A 38 2.28 7.17 0.82
CA LYS A 38 1.61 7.62 -0.40
C LYS A 38 2.39 7.21 -1.66
N ALA A 39 3.71 7.45 -1.67
CA ALA A 39 4.56 7.04 -2.79
C ALA A 39 4.56 5.51 -2.99
N GLN A 40 4.60 4.73 -1.91
CA GLN A 40 4.51 3.27 -1.94
C GLN A 40 3.18 2.80 -2.56
N CYS A 41 2.05 3.36 -2.12
CA CYS A 41 0.73 3.06 -2.68
C CYS A 41 0.66 3.40 -4.19
N MET A 42 1.16 4.57 -4.60
CA MET A 42 1.23 4.97 -6.02
C MET A 42 2.17 4.07 -6.84
N SER A 43 3.19 3.49 -6.20
CA SER A 43 4.09 2.51 -6.81
C SER A 43 3.49 1.09 -6.92
N GLY A 44 2.26 0.89 -6.44
CA GLY A 44 1.54 -0.37 -6.56
C GLY A 44 2.01 -1.43 -5.56
N ILE A 45 2.45 -1.03 -4.37
CA ILE A 45 2.65 -1.92 -3.22
C ILE A 45 1.79 -1.45 -2.03
N VAL A 46 1.69 -2.25 -0.97
CA VAL A 46 1.03 -1.80 0.26
C VAL A 46 1.99 -0.97 1.10
N GLY A 47 1.67 0.30 1.33
CA GLY A 47 2.38 1.14 2.27
C GLY A 47 1.89 0.95 3.72
N SER A 48 2.79 1.12 4.69
CA SER A 48 2.44 1.06 6.12
C SER A 48 3.30 2.01 6.95
N PHE A 49 2.76 2.48 8.07
CA PHE A 49 3.46 3.31 9.05
C PHE A 49 2.99 2.98 10.47
N PRO A 50 3.85 3.11 11.49
CA PRO A 50 3.44 2.95 12.89
C PRO A 50 2.34 3.92 13.27
N ALA A 51 1.45 3.55 14.20
CA ALA A 51 0.39 4.43 14.69
C ALA A 51 0.93 5.78 15.21
N LEU A 52 2.13 5.79 15.79
CA LEU A 52 2.78 6.99 16.30
C LEU A 52 3.24 7.97 15.17
N ASN A 53 3.30 7.50 13.92
CA ASN A 53 3.56 8.31 12.73
C ASN A 53 2.26 8.69 11.99
N ALA A 54 1.11 8.22 12.48
CA ALA A 54 -0.18 8.62 11.94
C ALA A 54 -0.42 10.10 12.20
N ARG A 55 -1.03 10.77 11.23
CA ARG A 55 -1.62 12.08 11.52
C ARG A 55 -2.85 11.86 12.43
N PRO A 56 -3.11 12.77 13.38
CA PRO A 56 -4.37 12.81 14.12
C PRO A 56 -5.57 12.69 13.18
N ALA A 57 -6.63 12.01 13.62
CA ALA A 57 -7.79 11.74 12.77
C ALA A 57 -8.45 13.03 12.26
N GLU A 58 -8.31 14.13 12.99
CA GLU A 58 -8.81 15.46 12.64
C GLU A 58 -8.10 16.09 11.43
N LEU A 59 -6.99 15.51 10.96
CA LEU A 59 -6.19 15.99 9.83
C LEU A 59 -6.32 15.10 8.59
N LEU A 60 -7.24 14.13 8.60
CA LEU A 60 -7.53 13.21 7.51
C LEU A 60 -8.79 13.68 6.75
N ASP A 61 -8.69 14.82 6.07
CA ASP A 61 -9.74 15.33 5.17
C ASP A 61 -9.96 14.44 3.94
#